data_AF-A0A175S0W5-F1
#
_entry.id   AF-A0A175S0W5-F1
#
_cell.length_a   1.000
_cell.length_b   1.000
_cell.length_c   1.000
_cell.angle_alpha   90.00
_cell.angle_beta   90.00
_cell.angle_gamma   90.00
#
_symmetry.space_group_name_H-M   'P 1'
#
loop_
_entity.id
_entity.type
_entity.pdbx_description
1 polymer ?
#
loop_
_entity_poly.entity_id
_entity_poly.type
_entity_poly.pdbx_seq_one_letter_code
_entity_poly.pdbx_strand_id
1 'polypeptide(L)'
;MLTLGLLAGCAMTDRTVGSSVGTAAPTTAGPTGAAGTYAASGDGAGPGADSPPQYSLNKRHHERTELGSQAAAELAVVRAEAARRIAELPAPVTLTAVTEVLRAVGAADPWIVEYDDRVEFETQVEMSGCLVGSVQRDGTAEVSAAGWVLDGGCHAIDGH
;
A
#
# COMPACT_ATOMS: atom_id res chain seq x y z
N MET A 1 -50.13 -20.11 14.18
CA MET A 1 -49.64 -19.62 15.49
C MET A 1 -48.70 -18.46 15.17
N LEU A 2 -49.11 -17.19 15.31
CA LEU A 2 -48.94 -16.33 16.51
C LEU A 2 -47.62 -16.63 17.25
N THR A 3 -46.67 -15.69 17.40
CA THR A 3 -46.85 -14.44 18.19
C THR A 3 -45.79 -13.38 17.84
N LEU A 4 -46.23 -12.11 17.86
CA LEU A 4 -45.45 -10.87 17.92
C LEU A 4 -44.64 -10.76 19.23
N GLY A 5 -43.53 -9.99 19.22
CA GLY A 5 -42.86 -9.52 20.44
C GLY A 5 -42.12 -8.21 20.22
N LEU A 6 -42.68 -7.13 20.77
CA LEU A 6 -42.31 -5.71 20.62
C LEU A 6 -41.38 -5.19 21.75
N LEU A 7 -40.78 -4.00 21.49
CA LEU A 7 -40.55 -2.85 22.41
C LEU A 7 -39.29 -2.75 23.30
N ALA A 8 -38.51 -1.70 23.00
CA ALA A 8 -38.14 -0.53 23.84
C ALA A 8 -37.34 -0.68 25.15
N GLY A 9 -36.43 0.28 25.38
CA GLY A 9 -36.08 0.68 26.75
C GLY A 9 -34.73 1.40 26.90
N CYS A 10 -34.79 2.72 27.10
CA CYS A 10 -33.66 3.58 27.46
C CYS A 10 -33.23 3.34 28.91
N ALA A 11 -31.94 3.49 29.20
CA ALA A 11 -31.46 3.82 30.55
C ALA A 11 -30.53 5.04 30.46
N MET A 12 -31.08 6.21 30.77
CA MET A 12 -30.32 7.38 31.18
C MET A 12 -29.80 7.13 32.60
N THR A 13 -28.52 7.41 32.85
CA THR A 13 -28.03 7.61 34.21
C THR A 13 -27.67 9.07 34.35
N ASP A 14 -28.50 9.77 35.12
CA ASP A 14 -28.30 11.12 35.59
C ASP A 14 -27.22 11.13 36.68
N ARG A 15 -26.23 12.02 36.60
CA ARG A 15 -25.36 12.33 37.73
C ARG A 15 -24.94 13.80 37.75
N THR A 16 -25.75 14.55 38.48
CA THR A 16 -25.39 15.56 39.50
C THR A 16 -24.52 16.75 39.05
N VAL A 17 -25.18 17.91 39.11
CA VAL A 17 -24.67 19.28 38.98
C VAL A 17 -23.60 19.61 40.04
N GLY A 18 -22.49 20.19 39.59
CA GLY A 18 -21.58 21.02 40.38
C GLY A 18 -21.14 22.22 39.55
N SER A 19 -21.63 23.41 39.88
CA SER A 19 -21.24 24.69 39.25
C SER A 19 -19.94 25.23 39.87
N SER A 20 -18.94 25.55 39.04
CA SER A 20 -18.31 26.90 38.99
C SER A 20 -17.20 26.99 37.93
N VAL A 21 -17.45 27.85 36.94
CA VAL A 21 -16.56 28.75 36.18
C VAL A 21 -15.14 28.28 35.83
N GLY A 22 -14.89 28.02 34.55
CA GLY A 22 -13.55 27.89 33.96
C GLY A 22 -13.57 27.63 32.44
N THR A 23 -13.13 28.63 31.68
CA THR A 23 -12.96 28.76 30.23
C THR A 23 -12.36 27.56 29.47
N ALA A 24 -12.77 27.45 28.19
CA ALA A 24 -12.11 26.82 27.03
C ALA A 24 -12.73 25.52 26.48
N ALA A 25 -13.13 25.58 25.20
CA ALA A 25 -13.64 24.48 24.40
C ALA A 25 -12.59 23.38 24.19
N PRO A 26 -12.99 22.10 24.05
CA PRO A 26 -12.09 21.02 23.70
C PRO A 26 -11.65 21.19 22.24
N THR A 27 -10.38 21.54 22.03
CA THR A 27 -9.75 21.44 20.72
C THR A 27 -9.61 19.98 20.35
N THR A 28 -10.19 19.63 19.21
CA THR A 28 -10.05 18.35 18.50
C THR A 28 -8.58 17.93 18.48
N ALA A 29 -8.26 16.82 19.13
CA ALA A 29 -6.96 16.16 18.98
C ALA A 29 -6.87 15.61 17.55
N GLY A 30 -6.27 16.40 16.65
CA GLY A 30 -5.79 15.89 15.37
C GLY A 30 -4.66 14.87 15.59
N PRO A 31 -4.42 13.96 14.64
CA PRO A 31 -3.37 12.96 14.79
C PRO A 31 -2.02 13.65 15.01
N THR A 32 -1.34 13.28 16.10
CA THR A 32 0.03 13.68 16.40
C THR A 32 0.96 13.04 15.36
N GLY A 33 1.20 13.75 14.26
CA GLY A 33 2.33 13.48 13.38
C GLY A 33 3.63 13.51 14.19
N ALA A 34 4.53 12.58 13.88
CA ALA A 34 5.82 12.45 14.54
C ALA A 34 6.54 13.81 14.62
N ALA A 35 7.10 14.10 15.79
CA ALA A 35 7.86 15.32 16.04
C ALA A 35 9.04 15.44 15.07
N GLY A 36 8.91 16.37 14.12
CA GLY A 36 9.91 16.64 13.10
C GLY A 36 9.49 17.86 12.27
N THR A 37 9.69 19.05 12.84
CA THR A 37 9.62 20.38 12.20
C THR A 37 8.37 20.70 11.38
N TYR A 38 7.44 21.43 12.01
CA TYR A 38 6.46 22.27 11.30
C TYR A 38 7.23 23.30 10.45
N ALA A 39 7.38 23.04 9.15
CA ALA A 39 7.68 24.12 8.22
C ALA A 39 6.44 25.01 8.18
N ALA A 40 6.55 26.24 8.67
CA ALA A 40 5.53 27.25 8.41
C ALA A 40 5.37 27.35 6.88
N SER A 41 4.15 27.19 6.38
CA SER A 41 3.81 27.46 4.99
C SER A 41 4.12 28.93 4.72
N GLY A 42 5.34 29.19 4.26
CA GLY A 42 5.83 30.51 3.92
C GLY A 42 5.33 30.88 2.55
N ASP A 43 4.24 31.64 2.53
CA ASP A 43 3.89 32.52 1.42
C ASP A 43 5.12 33.38 1.08
N GLY A 44 5.70 33.20 -0.11
CA GLY A 44 6.86 34.00 -0.51
C GLY A 44 7.62 33.51 -1.74
N ALA A 45 6.95 33.18 -2.84
CA ALA A 45 7.62 32.97 -4.13
C ALA A 45 7.83 34.33 -4.83
N GLY A 46 8.90 35.04 -4.47
CA GLY A 46 9.45 36.12 -5.29
C GLY A 46 10.26 35.55 -6.47
N PRO A 47 10.47 36.32 -7.56
CA PRO A 47 11.25 35.85 -8.70
C PRO A 47 12.70 35.60 -8.28
N GLY A 48 13.17 34.36 -8.40
CA GLY A 48 14.45 33.89 -7.86
C GLY A 48 14.34 32.98 -6.63
N ALA A 49 13.12 32.62 -6.20
CA ALA A 49 12.90 31.55 -5.23
C ALA A 49 13.15 30.18 -5.88
N ASP A 50 14.43 29.87 -6.15
CA ASP A 50 14.87 28.48 -6.24
C ASP A 50 14.43 27.82 -4.96
N SER A 51 13.44 26.96 -5.13
CA SER A 51 12.68 26.44 -4.01
C SER A 51 13.59 25.59 -3.12
N PRO A 52 13.30 25.46 -1.81
CA PRO A 52 14.26 24.90 -0.87
C PRO A 52 14.66 23.47 -1.27
N PRO A 53 15.79 22.93 -0.77
CA PRO A 53 16.30 21.57 -1.06
C PRO A 53 15.27 20.41 -0.95
N GLN A 54 14.08 20.67 -0.44
CA GLN A 54 12.89 19.81 -0.53
C GLN A 54 12.47 19.47 -1.97
N TYR A 55 12.74 20.33 -2.98
CA TYR A 55 12.39 20.02 -4.37
C TYR A 55 13.24 18.89 -4.96
N SER A 56 14.48 18.70 -4.51
CA SER A 56 15.27 17.53 -4.92
C SER A 56 14.78 16.26 -4.24
N LEU A 57 14.26 16.34 -3.01
CA LEU A 57 13.56 15.22 -2.37
C LEU A 57 12.26 14.88 -3.13
N ASN A 58 11.54 15.89 -3.62
CA ASN A 58 10.39 15.72 -4.49
C ASN A 58 10.74 15.14 -5.87
N LYS A 59 12.01 15.06 -6.29
CA LYS A 59 12.37 14.36 -7.54
C LYS A 59 12.53 12.85 -7.35
N ARG A 60 12.86 12.42 -6.12
CA ARG A 60 13.15 11.02 -5.80
C ARG A 60 11.92 10.21 -5.45
N HIS A 61 10.75 10.83 -5.39
CA HIS A 61 9.51 10.19 -4.96
C HIS A 61 9.17 8.88 -5.74
N HIS A 62 9.59 8.78 -7.01
CA HIS A 62 9.49 7.57 -7.82
C HIS A 62 10.67 6.58 -7.69
N GLU A 63 11.70 6.90 -6.91
CA GLU A 63 12.81 5.97 -6.65
C GLU A 63 12.36 4.82 -5.75
N ARG A 64 12.99 3.66 -5.93
CA ARG A 64 12.76 2.48 -5.10
C ARG A 64 13.64 2.48 -3.86
N THR A 65 13.09 2.06 -2.73
CA THR A 65 13.87 1.79 -1.52
C THR A 65 14.81 0.62 -1.73
N GLU A 66 16.00 0.68 -1.14
CA GLU A 66 16.85 -0.49 -1.02
C GLU A 66 16.22 -1.53 -0.08
N LEU A 67 16.34 -2.81 -0.42
CA LEU A 67 15.88 -3.89 0.44
C LEU A 67 16.92 -4.16 1.53
N GLY A 68 16.47 -4.19 2.79
CA GLY A 68 17.27 -4.75 3.88
C GLY A 68 17.56 -6.24 3.63
N SER A 69 18.65 -6.77 4.20
CA SER A 69 19.10 -8.15 3.95
C SER A 69 18.05 -9.21 4.30
N GLN A 70 17.32 -9.03 5.40
CA GLN A 70 16.24 -9.94 5.79
C GLN A 70 15.09 -9.91 4.78
N ALA A 71 14.59 -8.72 4.44
CA ALA A 71 13.53 -8.53 3.46
C ALA A 71 13.91 -9.10 2.08
N ALA A 72 15.16 -8.89 1.64
CA ALA A 72 15.68 -9.45 0.41
C ALA A 72 15.70 -10.99 0.42
N ALA A 73 16.06 -11.61 1.56
CA ALA A 73 16.05 -13.07 1.71
C ALA A 73 14.63 -13.64 1.70
N GLU A 74 13.70 -13.00 2.41
CA GLU A 74 12.28 -13.38 2.43
C GLU A 74 11.68 -13.29 1.01
N LEU A 75 11.85 -12.16 0.33
CA LEU A 75 11.39 -11.98 -1.04
C LEU A 75 12.06 -12.94 -2.02
N ALA A 76 13.31 -13.32 -1.82
CA ALA A 76 13.98 -14.28 -2.69
C ALA A 76 13.32 -15.67 -2.66
N VAL A 77 12.83 -16.10 -1.49
CA VAL A 77 12.07 -17.36 -1.34
C VAL A 77 10.74 -17.25 -2.06
N VAL A 78 9.99 -16.18 -1.82
CA VAL A 78 8.67 -15.97 -2.44
C VAL A 78 8.79 -15.85 -3.96
N ARG A 79 9.78 -15.08 -4.45
CA ARG A 79 10.11 -14.93 -5.88
C ARG A 79 10.42 -16.26 -6.53
N ALA A 80 11.26 -17.09 -5.90
CA ALA A 80 11.64 -18.39 -6.46
C ALA A 80 10.44 -19.33 -6.56
N GLU A 81 9.57 -19.34 -5.54
CA GLU A 81 8.35 -20.14 -5.56
C GLU A 81 7.34 -19.65 -6.59
N ALA A 82 7.16 -18.32 -6.73
CA ALA A 82 6.31 -17.73 -7.75
C ALA A 82 6.79 -18.13 -9.16
N ALA A 83 8.08 -17.94 -9.44
CA ALA A 83 8.67 -18.29 -10.73
C ALA A 83 8.51 -19.78 -11.06
N ARG A 84 8.73 -20.67 -10.08
CA ARG A 84 8.54 -22.12 -10.23
C ARG A 84 7.09 -22.45 -10.59
N ARG A 85 6.13 -21.93 -9.83
CA ARG A 85 4.70 -22.22 -10.05
C ARG A 85 4.19 -21.63 -11.37
N ILE A 86 4.66 -20.45 -11.76
CA ILE A 86 4.32 -19.85 -13.05
C ILE A 86 4.80 -20.74 -14.20
N ALA A 87 6.02 -21.29 -14.11
CA ALA A 87 6.57 -22.20 -15.12
C ALA A 87 5.81 -23.54 -15.24
N GLU A 88 5.00 -23.89 -14.23
CA GLU A 88 4.14 -25.08 -14.21
C GLU A 88 2.73 -24.80 -14.78
N LEU A 89 2.38 -23.54 -15.07
CA LEU A 89 1.08 -23.18 -15.61
C LEU A 89 0.89 -23.70 -17.05
N PRO A 90 -0.33 -24.12 -17.42
CA PRO A 90 -0.62 -24.50 -18.79
C PRO A 90 -0.56 -23.28 -19.73
N ALA A 91 0.00 -23.46 -20.92
CA ALA A 91 -0.07 -22.48 -21.98
C ALA A 91 -1.43 -22.57 -22.73
N PRO A 92 -2.06 -21.45 -23.11
CA PRO A 92 -1.61 -20.08 -22.86
C PRO A 92 -1.84 -19.65 -21.41
N VAL A 93 -0.83 -19.00 -20.80
CA VAL A 93 -0.97 -18.46 -19.45
C VAL A 93 -2.00 -17.33 -19.42
N THR A 94 -2.89 -17.37 -18.44
CA THR A 94 -3.98 -16.40 -18.25
C THR A 94 -3.72 -15.50 -17.04
N LEU A 95 -4.32 -14.31 -17.03
CA LEU A 95 -4.31 -13.41 -15.88
C LEU A 95 -4.78 -14.10 -14.59
N THR A 96 -5.86 -14.89 -14.68
CA THR A 96 -6.42 -15.61 -13.54
C THR A 96 -5.41 -16.59 -12.94
N ALA A 97 -4.72 -17.36 -13.77
CA ALA A 97 -3.72 -18.32 -13.30
C ALA A 97 -2.53 -17.64 -12.60
N VAL A 98 -2.05 -16.52 -13.15
CA VAL A 98 -0.99 -15.71 -12.50
C VAL A 98 -1.48 -15.17 -11.15
N THR A 99 -2.71 -14.66 -11.09
CA THR A 99 -3.33 -14.15 -9.84
C THR A 99 -3.36 -15.23 -8.76
N GLU A 100 -3.78 -16.45 -9.10
CA GLU A 100 -3.86 -17.57 -8.17
C GLU A 100 -2.48 -17.97 -7.64
N VAL A 101 -1.46 -17.98 -8.50
CA VAL A 101 -0.08 -18.25 -8.09
C VAL A 101 0.41 -17.17 -7.12
N LEU A 102 0.24 -15.89 -7.43
CA LEU A 102 0.69 -14.78 -6.58
C LEU A 102 0.02 -14.84 -5.20
N ARG A 103 -1.30 -15.06 -5.16
CA ARG A 103 -2.03 -15.25 -3.89
C ARG A 103 -1.50 -16.41 -3.08
N ALA A 104 -1.21 -17.54 -3.73
CA ALA A 104 -0.72 -18.74 -3.06
C ALA A 104 0.68 -18.58 -2.44
N VAL A 105 1.47 -17.61 -2.91
CA VAL A 105 2.80 -17.30 -2.36
C VAL A 105 2.79 -16.14 -1.37
N GLY A 106 1.62 -15.64 -0.97
CA GLY A 106 1.50 -14.54 0.02
C GLY A 106 1.43 -13.14 -0.57
N ALA A 107 1.32 -13.02 -1.89
CA ALA A 107 1.08 -11.78 -2.62
C ALA A 107 -0.41 -11.64 -2.95
N ALA A 108 -1.22 -11.34 -1.93
CA ALA A 108 -2.67 -11.51 -1.96
C ALA A 108 -3.42 -10.54 -2.90
N ASP A 109 -2.91 -9.31 -3.02
CA ASP A 109 -3.55 -8.19 -3.73
C ASP A 109 -2.68 -7.70 -4.88
N PRO A 110 -2.49 -8.50 -5.94
CA PRO A 110 -1.68 -8.09 -7.08
C PRO A 110 -2.44 -7.10 -7.97
N TRP A 111 -1.72 -6.09 -8.45
CA TRP A 111 -2.13 -5.32 -9.62
C TRP A 111 -1.59 -6.03 -10.87
N ILE A 112 -2.48 -6.34 -11.82
CA ILE A 112 -2.16 -7.16 -12.97
C ILE A 112 -2.78 -6.53 -14.22
N VAL A 113 -1.99 -6.43 -15.28
CA VAL A 113 -2.43 -5.95 -16.60
C VAL A 113 -2.22 -7.07 -17.62
N GLU A 114 -3.24 -7.30 -18.43
CA GLU A 114 -3.22 -8.30 -19.49
C GLU A 114 -3.02 -7.62 -20.85
N TYR A 115 -2.02 -8.09 -21.60
CA TYR A 115 -1.74 -7.70 -22.98
C TYR A 115 -1.98 -8.90 -23.91
N ASP A 116 -1.95 -8.69 -25.22
CA ASP A 116 -2.14 -9.77 -26.18
C ASP A 116 -1.10 -10.90 -26.00
N ASP A 117 0.15 -10.55 -25.72
CA ASP A 117 1.30 -11.47 -25.70
C ASP A 117 1.82 -11.83 -24.29
N ARG A 118 1.34 -11.15 -23.24
CA ARG A 118 1.84 -11.35 -21.87
C ARG A 118 0.87 -10.86 -20.80
N VAL A 119 1.19 -11.22 -19.56
CA VAL A 119 0.58 -10.70 -18.33
C VAL A 119 1.69 -10.01 -17.52
N GLU A 120 1.49 -8.74 -17.15
CA GLU A 120 2.38 -8.01 -16.25
C GLU A 120 1.75 -7.93 -14.86
N PHE A 121 2.56 -8.04 -13.81
CA PHE A 121 2.07 -7.94 -12.44
C PHE A 121 3.02 -7.15 -11.55
N GLU A 122 2.43 -6.52 -10.55
CA GLU A 122 3.10 -6.04 -9.35
C GLU A 122 2.29 -6.39 -8.13
N THR A 123 2.94 -6.64 -7.01
CA THR A 123 2.25 -7.03 -5.79
C THR A 123 3.12 -6.82 -4.56
N GLN A 124 2.48 -6.34 -3.51
CA GLN A 124 3.04 -6.22 -2.16
C GLN A 124 3.10 -7.60 -1.52
N VAL A 125 4.27 -7.97 -1.01
CA VAL A 125 4.47 -9.12 -0.14
C VAL A 125 4.65 -8.61 1.29
N GLU A 126 3.54 -8.60 2.03
CA GLU A 126 3.47 -8.12 3.41
C GLU A 126 4.26 -6.81 3.63
N MET A 127 5.22 -6.80 4.54
CA MET A 127 6.10 -5.67 4.83
C MET A 127 7.50 -5.83 4.21
N SER A 128 7.76 -6.92 3.47
CA SER A 128 9.10 -7.26 2.97
C SER A 128 9.43 -6.53 1.67
N GLY A 129 8.44 -6.23 0.82
CA GLY A 129 8.63 -5.46 -0.39
C GLY A 129 7.69 -5.91 -1.52
N CYS A 130 8.16 -5.78 -2.74
CA CYS A 130 7.38 -6.01 -3.94
C CYS A 130 7.89 -7.22 -4.73
N LEU A 131 6.95 -7.98 -5.31
CA LEU A 131 7.23 -8.78 -6.49
C LEU A 131 6.70 -8.04 -7.73
N VAL A 132 7.53 -8.00 -8.76
CA VAL A 132 7.22 -7.37 -10.04
C VAL A 132 7.64 -8.33 -11.15
N GLY A 133 6.87 -8.41 -12.23
CA GLY A 133 7.23 -9.33 -13.29
C GLY A 133 6.32 -9.33 -14.50
N SER A 134 6.73 -10.10 -15.49
CA SER A 134 5.99 -10.35 -16.72
C SER A 134 6.01 -11.85 -17.05
N VAL A 135 4.88 -12.35 -17.54
CA VAL A 135 4.71 -13.74 -17.95
C VAL A 135 4.19 -13.78 -19.39
N GLN A 136 4.99 -14.31 -20.30
CA GLN A 136 4.59 -14.54 -21.68
C GLN A 136 3.51 -15.63 -21.75
N ARG A 137 2.69 -15.63 -22.81
CA ARG A 137 1.64 -16.65 -22.98
C ARG A 137 2.18 -18.09 -23.02
N ASP A 138 3.44 -18.28 -23.41
CA ASP A 138 4.09 -19.59 -23.45
C ASP A 138 4.60 -20.10 -22.08
N GLY A 139 4.47 -19.30 -21.02
CA GLY A 139 4.92 -19.64 -19.66
C GLY A 139 6.31 -19.11 -19.31
N THR A 140 7.03 -18.49 -20.25
CA THR A 140 8.30 -17.81 -19.96
C THR A 140 8.03 -16.62 -19.04
N ALA A 141 8.71 -16.56 -17.89
CA ALA A 141 8.46 -15.56 -16.87
C ALA A 141 9.74 -14.88 -16.38
N GLU A 142 9.66 -13.57 -16.19
CA GLU A 142 10.65 -12.79 -15.44
C GLU A 142 9.99 -12.30 -14.15
N VAL A 143 10.52 -12.71 -13.00
CA VAL A 143 10.00 -12.32 -11.68
C VAL A 143 11.14 -11.73 -10.87
N SER A 144 10.96 -10.50 -10.39
CA SER A 144 11.94 -9.74 -9.63
C SER A 144 11.39 -9.36 -8.26
N ALA A 145 12.30 -9.27 -7.30
CA ALA A 145 12.04 -8.72 -5.98
C ALA A 145 12.54 -7.27 -5.95
N ALA A 146 11.73 -6.36 -5.45
CA ALA A 146 12.05 -4.94 -5.41
C ALA A 146 11.60 -4.31 -4.08
N GLY A 147 12.21 -3.19 -3.70
CA GLY A 147 11.67 -2.34 -2.65
C GLY A 147 10.46 -1.54 -3.11
N TRP A 148 9.82 -0.88 -2.15
CA TRP A 148 8.72 0.06 -2.35
C TRP A 148 9.17 1.27 -3.14
N VAL A 149 8.26 1.92 -3.85
CA VAL A 149 8.48 3.28 -4.33
C VAL A 149 8.33 4.25 -3.15
N LEU A 150 9.09 5.35 -3.12
CA LEU A 150 9.05 6.30 -2.00
C LEU A 150 7.68 6.98 -1.81
N ASP A 151 6.86 7.04 -2.86
CA ASP A 151 5.44 7.43 -2.80
C ASP A 151 4.51 6.40 -2.13
N GLY A 152 5.04 5.22 -1.79
CA GLY A 152 4.30 4.07 -1.31
C GLY A 152 4.04 3.05 -2.40
N GLY A 153 3.69 1.82 -2.02
CA GLY A 153 3.32 0.78 -2.97
C GLY A 153 4.45 0.30 -3.90
N CYS A 154 4.07 -0.47 -4.92
CA CYS A 154 5.00 -1.12 -5.83
C CYS A 154 5.26 -0.34 -7.12
N HIS A 155 4.23 0.26 -7.72
CA HIS A 155 4.25 1.20 -8.87
C HIS A 155 5.29 0.82 -9.94
N ALA A 156 5.31 -0.46 -10.33
CA ALA A 156 6.07 -0.99 -11.46
C ALA A 156 5.29 -0.94 -12.78
N ILE A 157 3.95 -0.86 -12.71
CA ILE A 157 3.03 -0.80 -13.83
C ILE A 157 2.32 0.56 -13.79
N ASP A 158 2.27 1.23 -14.94
CA ASP A 158 1.56 2.50 -15.09
C ASP A 158 0.04 2.31 -14.98
N GLY A 159 -0.66 3.34 -14.46
CA GLY A 159 -2.12 3.37 -14.41
C GLY A 159 -2.77 3.02 -13.06
N HIS A 160 -2.00 3.10 -11.98
CA HIS A 160 -2.48 3.05 -10.60
C HIS A 160 -3.38 4.25 -10.22
#